data_AF-A0A3M1NQX3-F1
#
_entry.id   AF-A0A3M1NQX3-F1
#
_cell.length_a   1.000
_cell.length_b   1.000
_cell.length_c   1.000
_cell.angle_alpha   90.00
_cell.angle_beta   90.00
_cell.angle_gamma   90.00
#
_symmetry.space_group_name_H-M   'P 1'
#
loop_
_entity.id
_entity.type
_entity.pdbx_description
1 polymer ?
#
loop_
_entity_poly.entity_id
_entity_poly.type
_entity_poly.pdbx_seq_one_letter_code
_entity_poly.pdbx_strand_id
1 'polypeptide(L)'
;KVLQGLFPETARAYVLEGGTIQNSHYLGIVKNAPQLAGALVTCNFLISPEAQLRKLDPQVWGDGTVLDLDRLPPAWQTRFRNLPTRRLAPDRTRLQAHALRELAPEYMIRLYDDFRREIINR
;
A
#
# COMPACT_ATOMS: atom_id res chain seq x y z
N LYS A 1 10.00 -9.57 2.49
CA LYS A 1 10.14 -10.97 2.02
C LYS A 1 11.35 -11.68 2.61
N VAL A 2 12.52 -11.04 2.73
CA VAL A 2 13.66 -11.59 3.49
C VAL A 2 13.29 -11.95 4.94
N LEU A 3 12.61 -11.06 5.68
CA LEU A 3 12.11 -11.34 7.04
C LEU A 3 11.12 -12.51 7.13
N GLN A 4 10.49 -12.89 6.00
CA GLN A 4 9.56 -14.02 5.91
C GLN A 4 10.27 -15.32 5.48
N GLY A 5 11.60 -15.31 5.33
CA GLY A 5 12.38 -16.46 4.86
C GLY A 5 12.24 -16.76 3.36
N LEU A 6 11.50 -15.93 2.60
CA LEU A 6 11.23 -16.19 1.19
C LEU A 6 12.42 -15.84 0.28
N PHE A 7 13.22 -14.85 0.65
CA PHE A 7 14.38 -14.37 -0.12
C PHE A 7 15.66 -14.44 0.74
N PRO A 8 16.84 -14.64 0.12
CA PRO A 8 18.11 -14.65 0.84
C PRO A 8 18.42 -13.28 1.45
N GLU A 9 19.24 -13.24 2.50
CA GLU A 9 19.65 -11.99 3.17
C GLU A 9 20.46 -11.04 2.27
N THR A 10 21.04 -11.60 1.20
CA THR A 10 21.75 -10.86 0.14
C THR A 10 20.81 -10.15 -0.82
N ALA A 11 19.51 -10.44 -0.81
CA ALA A 11 18.55 -9.77 -1.68
C ALA A 11 18.50 -8.26 -1.40
N ARG A 12 18.38 -7.48 -2.47
CA ARG A 12 18.25 -6.02 -2.43
C ARG A 12 17.06 -5.61 -3.28
N ALA A 13 16.32 -4.60 -2.82
CA ALA A 13 15.30 -4.00 -3.64
C ALA A 13 15.95 -3.10 -4.70
N TYR A 14 15.38 -3.13 -5.90
CA TYR A 14 15.78 -2.33 -7.05
C TYR A 14 14.70 -1.29 -7.32
N VAL A 15 15.12 -0.03 -7.54
CA VAL A 15 14.23 1.05 -7.95
C VAL A 15 14.47 1.28 -9.44
N LEU A 16 13.44 1.04 -10.25
CA LEU A 16 13.52 1.21 -11.70
C LEU A 16 13.69 2.70 -12.03
N GLU A 17 14.75 3.04 -12.76
CA GLU A 17 15.08 4.44 -13.08
C GLU A 17 13.98 5.12 -13.91
N GLY A 18 13.40 4.39 -14.88
CA GLY A 18 12.25 4.83 -15.68
C GLY A 18 10.94 4.99 -14.91
N GLY A 19 10.94 4.64 -13.62
CA GLY A 19 9.81 4.78 -12.74
C GLY A 19 8.82 3.63 -12.76
N THR A 20 7.95 3.61 -11.75
CA THR A 20 6.86 2.63 -11.61
C THR A 20 5.57 3.35 -11.33
N ILE A 21 4.45 2.82 -11.82
CA ILE A 21 3.12 3.36 -11.52
C ILE A 21 2.88 3.26 -10.01
N GLN A 22 2.64 4.41 -9.38
CA GLN A 22 2.20 4.47 -8.00
C GLN A 22 0.70 4.27 -7.95
N ASN A 23 0.27 3.27 -7.18
CA ASN A 23 -1.12 3.01 -6.91
C ASN A 23 -1.52 3.57 -5.54
N SER A 24 -2.72 4.13 -5.46
CA SER A 24 -3.41 4.37 -4.19
C SER A 24 -4.51 3.34 -4.04
N HIS A 25 -4.55 2.68 -2.88
CA HIS A 25 -5.63 1.75 -2.57
C HIS A 25 -6.65 2.40 -1.65
N TYR A 26 -7.90 1.98 -1.80
CA TYR A 26 -9.04 2.53 -1.07
C TYR A 26 -9.88 1.40 -0.50
N LEU A 27 -10.46 1.64 0.67
CA LEU A 27 -11.48 0.78 1.26
C LEU A 27 -12.83 1.50 1.15
N GLY A 28 -13.82 0.82 0.59
CA GLY A 28 -15.16 1.37 0.40
C GLY A 28 -16.24 0.38 0.79
N ILE A 29 -17.44 0.90 1.06
CA ILE A 29 -18.64 0.11 1.29
C ILE A 29 -19.52 0.25 0.05
N VAL A 30 -19.83 -0.87 -0.60
CA VAL A 30 -20.70 -0.87 -1.79
C VAL A 30 -22.12 -0.46 -1.42
N LYS A 31 -22.82 0.21 -2.35
CA LYS A 31 -24.19 0.75 -2.12
C LYS A 31 -25.18 -0.29 -1.59
N ASN A 32 -25.07 -1.54 -2.06
CA ASN A 32 -25.98 -2.63 -1.71
C ASN A 32 -25.41 -3.57 -0.62
N ALA A 33 -24.48 -3.08 0.21
CA ALA A 33 -23.92 -3.89 1.29
C ALA A 33 -25.03 -4.29 2.28
N PRO A 34 -25.22 -5.60 2.54
CA PRO A 34 -26.34 -6.08 3.37
C PRO A 34 -26.18 -5.71 4.84
N GLN A 35 -24.96 -5.37 5.28
CA GLN A 35 -24.60 -5.12 6.68
C GLN A 35 -23.78 -3.81 6.80
N LEU A 36 -24.42 -2.68 6.52
CA LEU A 36 -23.76 -1.37 6.53
C LEU A 36 -23.13 -1.02 7.89
N ALA A 37 -23.84 -1.27 8.99
CA ALA A 37 -23.34 -0.96 10.33
C ALA A 37 -22.06 -1.73 10.67
N GLY A 38 -22.02 -3.03 10.36
CA GLY A 38 -20.82 -3.86 10.56
C GLY A 38 -19.65 -3.44 9.67
N ALA A 39 -19.93 -3.04 8.44
CA ALA A 39 -18.91 -2.52 7.53
C ALA A 39 -18.30 -1.19 8.04
N LEU A 40 -19.12 -0.29 8.59
CA LEU A 40 -18.65 0.97 9.19
C LEU A 40 -17.78 0.73 10.43
N VAL A 41 -18.16 -0.22 11.30
CA VAL A 41 -17.33 -0.59 12.47
C VAL A 41 -15.96 -1.12 12.01
N THR A 42 -15.95 -1.98 10.99
CA THR A 42 -14.70 -2.48 10.40
C THR A 42 -13.84 -1.35 9.84
N CYS A 43 -14.44 -0.42 9.08
CA CYS A 43 -13.71 0.73 8.53
C CYS A 43 -13.10 1.59 9.65
N ASN A 44 -13.87 1.90 10.70
CA ASN A 44 -13.39 2.66 11.85
C ASN A 44 -12.23 1.98 12.57
N PHE A 45 -12.32 0.65 12.77
CA PHE A 45 -11.22 -0.11 13.33
C PHE A 45 -9.97 -0.05 12.44
N LEU A 46 -10.12 -0.25 11.13
CA LEU A 46 -8.99 -0.28 10.21
C LEU A 46 -8.27 1.07 10.12
N ILE A 47 -8.95 2.20 10.31
CA ILE A 47 -8.31 3.52 10.38
C ILE A 47 -7.88 3.93 11.80
N SER A 48 -8.04 3.07 12.81
CA SER A 48 -7.62 3.39 14.18
C SER A 48 -6.08 3.47 14.31
N PRO A 49 -5.55 4.20 15.31
CA PRO A 49 -4.09 4.26 15.55
C PRO A 49 -3.45 2.89 15.77
N GLU A 50 -4.15 1.98 16.45
CA GLU A 50 -3.67 0.61 16.69
C GLU A 50 -3.52 -0.17 15.38
N ALA A 51 -4.57 -0.22 14.57
CA ALA A 51 -4.56 -0.95 13.31
C ALA A 51 -3.53 -0.36 12.33
N GLN A 52 -3.42 0.96 12.27
CA GLN A 52 -2.45 1.64 11.41
C GLN A 52 -1.00 1.46 11.88
N LEU A 53 -0.74 1.41 13.19
CA LEU A 53 0.58 1.08 13.73
C LEU A 53 0.97 -0.36 13.37
N ARG A 54 0.04 -1.32 13.56
CA ARG A 54 0.22 -2.73 13.19
C ARG A 54 0.47 -2.91 11.69
N LYS A 55 -0.24 -2.16 10.85
CA LYS A 55 -0.05 -2.12 9.39
C LYS A 55 1.32 -1.56 8.99
N LEU A 56 1.78 -0.52 9.69
CA LEU A 56 3.06 0.13 9.40
C LEU A 56 4.27 -0.71 9.77
N ASP A 57 4.14 -1.59 10.76
CA ASP A 57 5.19 -2.50 11.21
C ASP A 57 5.72 -3.37 10.03
N PRO A 58 7.02 -3.24 9.67
CA PRO A 58 7.65 -4.04 8.62
C PRO A 58 7.63 -5.55 8.84
N GLN A 59 7.47 -6.02 10.08
CA GLN A 59 7.36 -7.45 10.38
C GLN A 59 5.97 -8.02 10.04
N VAL A 60 4.97 -7.16 9.85
CA VAL A 60 3.58 -7.54 9.58
C VAL A 60 3.24 -7.33 8.12
N TRP A 61 3.12 -6.06 7.74
CA TRP A 61 2.73 -5.65 6.40
C TRP A 61 3.71 -4.61 5.88
N GLY A 62 3.98 -3.57 6.67
CA GLY A 62 4.88 -2.51 6.27
C GLY A 62 4.29 -1.61 5.19
N ASP A 63 2.99 -1.30 5.28
CA ASP A 63 2.36 -0.31 4.41
C ASP A 63 2.19 1.04 5.14
N GLY A 64 2.05 2.15 4.40
CA GLY A 64 1.89 3.48 4.98
C GLY A 64 0.64 3.60 5.87
N THR A 65 0.72 4.49 6.85
CA THR A 65 -0.45 4.93 7.62
C THR A 65 -1.19 6.03 6.86
N VAL A 66 -2.53 6.05 6.96
CA VAL A 66 -3.37 7.17 6.47
C VAL A 66 -3.57 8.26 7.52
N LEU A 67 -3.07 8.05 8.74
CA LEU A 67 -3.22 8.99 9.85
C LEU A 67 -2.19 10.11 9.75
N ASP A 68 -2.66 11.32 10.04
CA ASP A 68 -1.80 12.46 10.36
C ASP A 68 -1.24 12.25 11.78
N LEU A 69 0.07 12.00 11.87
CA LEU A 69 0.74 11.66 13.12
C LEU A 69 0.75 12.84 14.10
N ASP A 70 0.84 14.07 13.62
CA ASP A 70 0.93 15.26 14.48
C ASP A 70 -0.39 15.54 15.21
N ARG A 71 -1.50 14.99 14.69
CA ARG A 71 -2.84 15.09 15.27
C ARG A 71 -3.17 13.95 16.24
N LEU A 72 -2.30 12.95 16.38
CA LEU A 72 -2.52 11.85 17.32
C LEU A 72 -2.18 12.26 18.75
N PRO A 73 -2.77 11.61 19.78
CA PRO A 73 -2.33 11.77 21.16
C PRO A 73 -0.82 11.46 21.32
N PRO A 74 -0.09 12.16 22.21
CA PRO A 74 1.37 12.03 22.33
C PRO A 74 1.89 10.60 22.50
N ALA A 75 1.15 9.76 23.23
CA ALA A 75 1.50 8.34 23.41
C ALA A 75 1.56 7.57 22.08
N TRP A 76 0.63 7.84 21.16
CA TRP A 76 0.62 7.24 19.83
C TRP A 76 1.74 7.80 18.96
N GLN A 77 1.96 9.11 18.97
CA GLN A 77 3.09 9.73 18.23
C GLN A 77 4.42 9.06 18.57
N THR A 78 4.67 8.81 19.85
CA THR A 78 5.88 8.11 20.33
C THR A 78 5.93 6.67 19.83
N ARG A 79 4.81 5.93 19.86
CA ARG A 79 4.75 4.55 19.33
C ARG A 79 5.07 4.50 17.84
N PHE A 80 4.52 5.41 17.04
CA PHE A 80 4.79 5.47 15.61
C PHE A 80 6.26 5.82 15.32
N ARG A 81 6.85 6.76 16.06
CA ARG A 81 8.28 7.14 15.92
C ARG A 81 9.25 6.02 16.31
N ASN A 82 8.85 5.18 17.27
CA ASN A 82 9.70 4.09 17.76
C ASN A 82 9.58 2.80 16.93
N LEU A 83 8.73 2.77 15.89
CA LEU A 83 8.66 1.59 15.03
C LEU A 83 9.97 1.38 14.26
N PRO A 84 10.45 0.13 14.17
CA PRO A 84 11.62 -0.17 13.37
C PRO A 84 11.39 0.18 11.90
N THR A 85 12.41 0.77 11.27
CA THR A 85 12.38 1.09 9.85
C THR A 85 12.72 -0.12 8.99
N ARG A 86 12.36 -0.08 7.70
CA ARG A 86 12.70 -1.15 6.75
C ARG A 86 14.20 -1.11 6.46
N ARG A 87 14.90 -2.20 6.79
CA ARG A 87 16.35 -2.30 6.57
C ARG A 87 16.76 -2.53 5.10
N LEU A 88 15.95 -3.29 4.35
CA LEU A 88 16.30 -3.77 3.00
C LEU A 88 15.47 -3.13 1.89
N ALA A 89 14.57 -2.21 2.24
CA ALA A 89 13.77 -1.46 1.28
C ALA A 89 14.38 -0.07 1.08
N PRO A 90 14.29 0.51 -0.12
CA PRO A 90 14.68 1.89 -0.37
C PRO A 90 13.86 2.85 0.49
N ASP A 91 14.43 4.04 0.73
CA ASP A 91 13.71 5.12 1.37
C ASP A 91 12.47 5.51 0.55
N ARG A 92 11.37 5.84 1.22
CA ARG A 92 10.11 6.24 0.57
C ARG A 92 10.27 7.50 -0.28
N THR A 93 11.09 8.46 0.16
CA THR A 93 11.38 9.68 -0.62
C THR A 93 12.04 9.35 -1.95
N ARG A 94 12.96 8.37 -1.95
CA ARG A 94 13.59 7.87 -3.18
C ARG A 94 12.59 7.16 -4.10
N LEU A 95 11.65 6.41 -3.55
CA LEU A 95 10.59 5.76 -4.34
C LEU A 95 9.65 6.80 -4.98
N GLN A 96 9.29 7.85 -4.24
CA GLN A 96 8.40 8.92 -4.72
C GLN A 96 9.00 9.70 -5.89
N ALA A 97 10.32 9.88 -5.94
CA ALA A 97 10.99 10.55 -7.05
C ALA A 97 10.82 9.79 -8.40
N HIS A 98 10.59 8.49 -8.34
CA HIS A 98 10.39 7.62 -9.51
C HIS A 98 8.94 7.12 -9.64
N ALA A 99 7.99 7.73 -8.92
CA ALA A 99 6.59 7.37 -8.96
C ALA A 99 5.88 8.01 -10.17
N LEU A 100 5.39 7.17 -11.09
CA LEU A 100 4.53 7.60 -12.20
C LEU A 100 3.08 7.63 -11.73
N ARG A 101 2.30 8.59 -12.24
CA ARG A 101 0.84 8.62 -11.97
C ARG A 101 0.15 7.45 -12.66
N GLU A 102 -1.00 7.07 -12.12
CA GLU A 102 -1.90 6.14 -12.80
C GLU A 102 -2.27 6.67 -14.19
N LEU A 103 -2.35 5.73 -15.14
CA LEU A 103 -2.76 6.03 -16.51
C LEU A 103 -4.25 6.38 -16.52
N ALA A 104 -4.66 7.11 -17.55
CA ALA A 104 -6.07 7.33 -17.81
C ALA A 104 -6.77 5.97 -18.02
N PRO A 105 -7.99 5.76 -17.47
CA PRO A 105 -8.64 4.45 -17.45
C PRO A 105 -8.87 3.87 -18.85
N GLU A 106 -8.95 4.70 -19.89
CA GLU A 106 -9.12 4.30 -21.29
C GLU A 106 -7.96 3.42 -21.78
N TYR A 107 -6.74 3.60 -21.24
CA TYR A 107 -5.60 2.76 -21.59
C TYR A 107 -5.78 1.33 -21.10
N MET A 108 -6.37 1.14 -19.91
CA MET A 108 -6.63 -0.20 -19.37
C MET A 108 -7.71 -0.92 -20.19
N ILE A 109 -8.71 -0.19 -20.67
CA ILE A 109 -9.74 -0.72 -21.57
C ILE A 109 -9.11 -1.20 -22.88
N ARG A 110 -8.28 -0.35 -23.51
CA ARG A 110 -7.58 -0.71 -24.76
C ARG A 110 -6.65 -1.91 -24.59
N LEU A 111 -5.87 -1.93 -23.50
CA LEU A 111 -4.96 -3.04 -23.20
C LEU A 111 -5.72 -4.36 -23.06
N TYR A 112 -6.89 -4.35 -22.41
CA TYR A 112 -7.76 -5.51 -22.30
C TYR A 112 -8.24 -6.00 -23.67
N ASP A 113 -8.74 -5.10 -24.52
CA ASP A 113 -9.23 -5.43 -25.85
C ASP A 113 -8.11 -6.00 -26.75
N ASP A 114 -6.94 -5.36 -26.73
CA ASP A 114 -5.77 -5.79 -27.49
C ASP A 114 -5.27 -7.16 -27.00
N PHE A 115 -5.19 -7.39 -25.69
CA PHE A 115 -4.80 -8.70 -25.15
C PHE A 115 -5.75 -9.81 -25.60
N ARG A 116 -7.06 -9.55 -25.59
CA ARG A 116 -8.05 -10.51 -26.08
C ARG A 116 -7.88 -10.80 -27.56
N ARG A 117 -7.67 -9.76 -28.38
CA ARG A 117 -7.55 -9.90 -29.84
C ARG A 117 -6.26 -10.60 -30.26
N GLU A 118 -5.13 -10.21 -29.68
CA GLU A 118 -3.80 -10.63 -30.15
C GLU A 118 -3.28 -11.91 -29.46
N ILE A 119 -3.76 -12.23 -28.26
CA ILE A 119 -3.26 -13.35 -27.46
C ILE A 119 -4.30 -14.45 -27.24
N ILE A 120 -5.52 -14.11 -26.81
CA ILE A 120 -6.52 -15.12 -26.40
C ILE A 120 -7.27 -15.70 -27.60
N ASN A 121 -7.81 -14.85 -28.48
CA ASN A 121 -8.71 -15.26 -29.56
C ASN A 121 -8.00 -15.42 -30.90
N ARG A 122 -6.70 -15.71 -30.86
CA ARG A 122 -5.88 -15.89 -32.06
C ARG A 122 -6.03 -17.29 -32.64
#